data_AF-B3E985-F1
#
_entry.id   AF-B3E985-F1
#
_cell.length_a   1.000
_cell.length_b   1.000
_cell.length_c   1.000
_cell.angle_alpha   90.00
_cell.angle_beta   90.00
_cell.angle_gamma   90.00
#
_symmetry.space_group_name_H-M   'P 1'
#
loop_
_entity.id
_entity.type
_entity.pdbx_description
1 polymer ?
#
loop_
_entity_poly.entity_id
_entity_poly.type
_entity_poly.pdbx_seq_one_letter_code
_entity_poly.pdbx_strand_id
1 'polypeptide(L)'
;MFKTIVIMLLAVTAGTVGDILLAKGMKQLGDLSTMNLRGIMEVAFRAMTEWKIVVGTAMLALFFFLWLAVLSWEDLSVALPMQALNYVLVAVLAKYILHEEVSPLRWGGIALVCIGVMLITKSSTSDKKPATELAQPIPIESRTGDT
;
A
#
# COMPACT_ATOMS: atom_id res chain seq x y z
N MET A 1 12.04 -10.51 6.07
CA MET A 1 10.73 -11.16 6.37
C MET A 1 10.06 -10.67 7.66
N PHE A 2 10.33 -11.20 8.87
CA PHE A 2 9.54 -10.80 10.06
C PHE A 2 9.60 -9.29 10.37
N LYS A 3 10.81 -8.72 10.43
CA LYS A 3 11.01 -7.27 10.61
C LYS A 3 10.27 -6.46 9.54
N THR A 4 10.32 -6.91 8.28
CA THR A 4 9.65 -6.24 7.17
C THR A 4 8.13 -6.25 7.33
N ILE A 5 7.53 -7.40 7.68
CA ILE A 5 6.09 -7.55 7.91
C ILE A 5 5.64 -6.64 9.06
N VAL A 6 6.40 -6.56 10.15
CA VAL A 6 6.08 -5.68 11.28
C VAL A 6 6.09 -4.20 10.85
N ILE A 7 7.09 -3.79 10.08
CA ILE A 7 7.21 -2.40 9.59
C ILE A 7 6.11 -2.09 8.57
N MET A 8 5.78 -3.04 7.70
CA MET A 8 4.66 -2.96 6.76
C MET A 8 3.32 -2.78 7.47
N LEU A 9 3.04 -3.56 8.53
CA LEU A 9 1.82 -3.44 9.32
C LEU A 9 1.75 -2.08 10.02
N LEU A 10 2.86 -1.63 10.60
CA LEU A 10 2.95 -0.31 11.21
C LEU A 10 2.71 0.80 10.19
N ALA A 11 3.32 0.69 9.01
CA ALA A 11 3.16 1.62 7.91
C ALA A 11 1.69 1.71 7.49
N VAL A 12 1.06 0.58 7.15
CA VAL A 12 -0.35 0.55 6.74
C VAL A 12 -1.25 1.14 7.80
N THR A 13 -1.04 0.79 9.08
CA THR A 13 -1.83 1.34 10.18
C THR A 13 -1.69 2.86 10.28
N ALA A 14 -0.46 3.38 10.22
CA ALA A 14 -0.20 4.82 10.23
C ALA A 14 -0.82 5.51 9.01
N GLY A 15 -0.73 4.89 7.83
CA GLY A 15 -1.35 5.38 6.59
C GLY A 15 -2.86 5.47 6.71
N THR A 16 -3.53 4.38 7.09
CA THR A 16 -4.99 4.35 7.26
C THR A 16 -5.46 5.35 8.31
N VAL A 17 -4.77 5.46 9.45
CA VAL A 17 -5.11 6.44 10.49
C VAL A 17 -4.92 7.87 9.96
N GLY A 18 -3.84 8.12 9.22
CA GLY A 18 -3.59 9.39 8.55
C GLY A 18 -4.71 9.79 7.60
N ASP A 19 -5.09 8.90 6.68
CA ASP A 19 -6.20 9.12 5.72
C ASP A 19 -7.51 9.47 6.43
N ILE A 20 -7.83 8.74 7.51
CA ILE A 20 -9.05 8.92 8.28
C ILE A 20 -9.05 10.25 9.05
N LEU A 21 -7.92 10.64 9.65
CA LEU A 21 -7.77 11.92 10.33
C LEU A 21 -7.87 13.09 9.35
N LEU A 22 -7.24 12.98 8.17
CA LEU A 22 -7.34 13.97 7.10
C LEU A 22 -8.78 14.12 6.63
N ALA A 23 -9.44 13.00 6.32
CA ALA A 23 -10.83 13.01 5.88
C ALA A 23 -11.76 13.61 6.93
N LYS A 24 -11.54 13.29 8.22
CA LYS A 24 -12.31 13.86 9.34
C LYS A 24 -12.04 15.35 9.52
N GLY A 25 -10.78 15.79 9.38
CA GLY A 25 -10.39 17.20 9.44
C GLY A 25 -11.05 18.00 8.31
N MET A 26 -10.93 17.53 7.07
CA MET A 26 -11.53 18.20 5.91
C MET A 26 -13.05 18.31 6.02
N LYS A 27 -13.74 17.26 6.50
CA LYS A 27 -15.19 17.31 6.75
C LYS A 27 -15.60 18.36 7.80
N GLN A 28 -14.71 18.72 8.72
CA GLN A 28 -14.99 19.75 9.72
C GLN A 28 -14.72 21.18 9.23
N LEU A 29 -13.78 21.34 8.29
CA LEU A 29 -13.44 22.65 7.75
C LEU A 29 -14.47 23.18 6.73
N GLY A 30 -15.41 22.33 6.30
CA GLY A 30 -16.52 22.71 5.44
C GLY A 30 -16.31 22.33 3.97
N ASP A 31 -17.39 22.37 3.20
CA ASP A 31 -17.38 21.97 1.80
C ASP A 31 -16.77 23.06 0.92
N LEU A 32 -15.65 22.74 0.28
CA LEU A 32 -14.93 23.64 -0.62
C LEU A 32 -15.70 23.90 -1.93
N SER A 33 -16.63 23.04 -2.30
CA SER A 33 -17.33 23.10 -3.59
C SER A 33 -18.20 24.34 -3.76
N THR A 34 -18.62 24.97 -2.66
CA THR A 34 -19.45 26.19 -2.67
C THR A 34 -18.66 27.46 -2.33
N MET A 35 -17.33 27.38 -2.16
CA MET A 35 -16.52 28.51 -1.70
C MET A 35 -15.88 29.30 -2.84
N ASN A 36 -15.89 30.63 -2.71
CA ASN A 36 -15.07 31.51 -3.53
C ASN A 36 -13.57 31.33 -3.23
N LEU A 37 -12.70 31.78 -4.14
CA LEU A 37 -11.23 31.66 -4.04
C LEU A 37 -10.66 32.14 -2.69
N ARG A 38 -11.28 33.17 -2.10
CA ARG A 38 -10.93 33.73 -0.79
C ARG A 38 -11.28 32.78 0.37
N GLY A 39 -12.40 32.06 0.28
CA GLY A 39 -12.81 31.04 1.25
C GLY A 39 -11.92 29.80 1.18
N ILE A 40 -11.52 29.39 -0.04
CA ILE A 40 -10.56 28.28 -0.22
C ILE A 40 -9.21 28.62 0.43
N MET A 41 -8.70 29.85 0.22
CA MET A 41 -7.48 30.31 0.89
C MET A 41 -7.61 30.30 2.42
N GLU A 42 -8.74 30.75 2.96
CA GLU A 42 -8.98 30.72 4.40
C GLU A 42 -9.03 29.29 4.96
N VAL A 43 -9.72 28.38 4.28
CA VAL A 43 -9.74 26.96 4.65
C VAL A 43 -8.34 26.35 4.56
N ALA A 44 -7.54 26.70 3.55
CA ALA A 44 -6.16 26.22 3.45
C ALA A 44 -5.31 26.66 4.66
N PHE A 45 -5.39 27.92 5.08
CA PHE A 45 -4.70 28.40 6.29
C PHE A 45 -5.19 27.73 7.57
N ARG A 46 -6.51 27.53 7.69
CA ARG A 46 -7.10 26.78 8.82
C ARG A 46 -6.69 25.31 8.80
N ALA A 47 -6.57 24.70 7.63
CA ALA A 47 -6.16 23.31 7.49
C ALA A 47 -4.74 23.08 8.02
N MET A 48 -3.84 24.05 7.85
CA MET A 48 -2.48 24.00 8.39
C MET A 48 -2.43 24.12 9.93
N THR A 49 -3.49 24.60 10.57
CA THR A 49 -3.55 24.79 12.03
C THR A 49 -4.47 23.78 12.74
N GLU A 50 -5.37 23.11 12.01
CA GLU A 50 -6.24 22.08 12.55
C GLU A 50 -5.43 20.83 12.96
N TRP A 51 -5.52 20.45 14.24
CA TRP A 51 -4.68 19.38 14.79
C TRP A 51 -4.87 18.04 14.08
N LYS A 52 -6.10 17.73 13.64
CA LYS A 52 -6.42 16.46 12.94
C LYS A 52 -5.69 16.37 11.61
N ILE A 53 -5.67 17.48 10.87
CA ILE A 53 -5.00 17.55 9.57
C ILE A 53 -3.50 17.47 9.78
N VAL A 54 -2.94 18.25 10.72
CA VAL A 54 -1.50 18.23 11.02
C VAL A 54 -1.02 16.85 11.45
N VAL A 55 -1.72 16.21 12.40
CA VAL A 55 -1.34 14.87 12.88
C VAL A 55 -1.58 13.81 11.83
N GLY A 56 -2.67 13.90 11.06
CA GLY A 56 -2.89 12.98 9.95
C GLY A 56 -1.82 13.12 8.86
N THR A 57 -1.37 14.34 8.56
CA THR A 57 -0.30 14.60 7.59
C THR A 57 1.03 14.05 8.10
N ALA A 58 1.33 14.22 9.38
CA ALA A 58 2.52 13.63 10.00
C ALA A 58 2.49 12.09 9.97
N MET A 59 1.33 11.49 10.24
CA MET A 59 1.12 10.03 10.11
C MET A 59 1.32 9.55 8.67
N LEU A 60 0.82 10.30 7.69
CA LEU A 60 0.98 9.97 6.27
C LEU A 60 2.43 10.13 5.80
N ALA A 61 3.14 11.14 6.30
CA ALA A 61 4.57 11.30 6.07
C ALA A 61 5.35 10.13 6.68
N LEU A 62 5.02 9.71 7.90
CA LEU A 62 5.62 8.53 8.54
C LEU A 62 5.35 7.26 7.70
N PHE A 63 4.10 7.05 7.28
CA PHE A 63 3.75 5.95 6.37
C PHE A 63 4.63 5.96 5.11
N PHE A 64 4.79 7.12 4.47
CA PHE A 64 5.60 7.25 3.28
C PHE A 64 7.07 6.84 3.52
N PHE A 65 7.69 7.30 4.61
CA PHE A 65 9.07 6.89 4.92
C PHE A 65 9.19 5.40 5.25
N LEU A 66 8.24 4.83 6.00
CA LEU A 66 8.23 3.40 6.29
C LEU A 66 8.01 2.58 5.01
N TRP A 67 7.16 3.06 4.11
CA TRP A 67 6.92 2.44 2.81
C TRP A 67 8.17 2.45 1.92
N LEU A 68 8.88 3.58 1.86
CA LEU A 68 10.16 3.66 1.15
C LEU A 68 11.21 2.71 1.75
N ALA A 69 11.28 2.61 3.08
CA ALA A 69 12.19 1.68 3.74
C ALA A 69 11.88 0.22 3.38
N VAL A 70 10.59 -0.14 3.34
CA VAL A 70 10.13 -1.47 2.93
C VAL A 70 10.47 -1.77 1.48
N LEU A 71 10.21 -0.83 0.56
CA LEU A 71 10.55 -0.97 -0.86
C LEU A 71 12.07 -1.04 -1.10
N SER A 72 12.87 -0.50 -0.18
CA SER A 72 14.33 -0.62 -0.23
C SER A 72 14.82 -2.01 0.20
N TRP A 73 14.01 -2.82 0.87
CA TRP A 73 14.43 -4.12 1.42
C TRP A 73 13.84 -5.32 0.68
N GLU A 74 12.61 -5.19 0.18
CA GLU A 74 11.88 -6.27 -0.46
C GLU A 74 11.37 -5.85 -1.83
N ASP A 75 11.16 -6.83 -2.69
CA ASP A 75 10.54 -6.60 -3.99
C ASP A 75 9.10 -6.10 -3.84
N LEU A 76 8.67 -5.26 -4.79
CA LEU A 76 7.33 -4.70 -4.83
C LEU A 76 6.24 -5.78 -4.73
N SER A 77 6.49 -6.98 -5.26
CA SER A 77 5.55 -8.12 -5.22
C SER A 77 5.18 -8.57 -3.80
N VAL A 78 6.06 -8.38 -2.81
CA VAL A 78 5.79 -8.66 -1.39
C VAL A 78 4.99 -7.53 -0.73
N ALA A 79 5.19 -6.30 -1.20
CA ALA A 79 4.53 -5.12 -0.64
C ALA A 79 3.08 -4.95 -1.15
N LEU A 80 2.79 -5.38 -2.38
CA LEU A 80 1.47 -5.27 -3.01
C LEU A 80 0.33 -5.92 -2.20
N PRO A 81 0.44 -7.16 -1.68
CA PRO A 81 -0.58 -7.77 -0.81
C PRO A 81 -0.93 -6.92 0.41
N MET A 82 0.10 -6.31 1.00
CA MET A 82 -0.10 -5.45 2.16
C MET A 82 -0.82 -4.15 1.79
N GLN A 83 -0.51 -3.59 0.61
CA GLN A 83 -1.24 -2.44 0.09
C GLN A 83 -2.71 -2.78 -0.25
N ALA A 84 -2.98 -3.98 -0.75
CA ALA A 84 -4.35 -4.46 -0.97
C ALA A 84 -5.15 -4.49 0.34
N LEU A 85 -4.52 -4.95 1.42
CA LEU A 85 -5.11 -4.97 2.75
C LEU A 85 -5.45 -3.55 3.25
N ASN A 86 -4.61 -2.55 2.95
CA ASN A 86 -4.89 -1.15 3.30
C ASN A 86 -6.25 -0.67 2.73
N TYR A 87 -6.61 -1.03 1.50
CA TYR A 87 -7.92 -0.65 0.94
C TYR A 87 -9.09 -1.21 1.75
N VAL A 88 -8.95 -2.44 2.27
CA VAL A 88 -9.95 -3.05 3.17
C VAL A 88 -10.01 -2.26 4.47
N LEU A 89 -8.86 -1.98 5.10
CA LEU A 89 -8.81 -1.22 6.35
C LEU A 89 -9.43 0.17 6.21
N VAL A 90 -9.08 0.92 5.17
CA VAL A 90 -9.64 2.26 4.90
C VAL A 90 -11.16 2.17 4.74
N ALA A 91 -11.68 1.20 3.99
CA ALA A 91 -13.13 1.03 3.82
C ALA A 91 -13.83 0.71 5.14
N VAL A 92 -13.24 -0.19 5.94
CA VAL A 92 -13.76 -0.55 7.27
C VAL A 92 -13.76 0.66 8.20
N LEU A 93 -12.64 1.37 8.31
CA LEU A 93 -12.52 2.55 9.18
C LEU A 93 -13.37 3.72 8.68
N ALA A 94 -13.55 3.90 7.37
CA ALA A 94 -14.46 4.90 6.84
C ALA A 94 -15.92 4.60 7.26
N LYS A 95 -16.33 3.32 7.22
CA LYS A 95 -17.65 2.90 7.68
C LYS A 95 -17.84 3.12 9.19
N TYR A 96 -16.85 2.73 10.01
CA TYR A 96 -17.00 2.77 11.47
C TYR A 96 -16.67 4.11 12.12
N ILE A 97 -15.64 4.81 11.66
CA ILE A 97 -15.14 6.07 12.26
C ILE A 97 -15.76 7.30 11.60
N LEU A 98 -15.92 7.27 10.29
CA LEU A 98 -16.51 8.37 9.53
C LEU A 98 -18.03 8.23 9.34
N HIS A 99 -18.60 7.08 9.73
CA HIS A 99 -20.01 6.74 9.53
C HIS A 99 -20.46 6.92 8.07
N GLU A 100 -19.56 6.66 7.13
CA GLU A 100 -19.88 6.68 5.70
C GLU A 100 -20.55 5.38 5.27
N GLU A 101 -21.56 5.48 4.40
CA GLU A 101 -22.12 4.33 3.73
C GLU A 101 -21.17 3.84 2.63
N VAL A 102 -20.50 2.72 2.90
CA VAL A 102 -19.65 2.05 1.91
C VAL A 102 -20.55 1.21 1.01
N SER A 103 -20.70 1.65 -0.24
CA SER A 103 -21.56 0.97 -1.21
C SER A 103 -21.13 -0.48 -1.46
N PRO A 104 -22.08 -1.39 -1.78
CA PRO A 104 -21.75 -2.76 -2.18
C PRO A 104 -20.80 -2.83 -3.38
N LEU A 105 -20.87 -1.84 -4.28
CA LEU A 105 -19.97 -1.72 -5.42
C LEU A 105 -18.52 -1.44 -4.99
N ARG A 106 -18.32 -0.61 -3.96
CA ARG A 106 -16.98 -0.35 -3.38
C ARG A 106 -16.39 -1.62 -2.78
N TRP A 107 -17.20 -2.43 -2.11
CA TRP A 107 -16.79 -3.75 -1.63
C TRP A 107 -16.43 -4.70 -2.76
N GLY A 108 -17.22 -4.73 -3.84
CA GLY A 108 -16.91 -5.52 -5.04
C GLY A 108 -15.59 -5.11 -5.69
N GLY A 109 -15.33 -3.80 -5.80
CA GLY A 109 -14.07 -3.27 -6.30
C GLY A 109 -12.87 -3.65 -5.42
N ILE A 110 -13.00 -3.57 -4.10
CA ILE A 110 -11.94 -4.00 -3.16
C ILE A 110 -11.66 -5.49 -3.33
N ALA A 111 -12.70 -6.32 -3.42
CA ALA A 111 -12.53 -7.76 -3.66
C ALA A 111 -11.78 -8.03 -4.97
N LEU A 112 -12.11 -7.29 -6.05
CA LEU A 112 -11.43 -7.40 -7.33
C LEU A 112 -9.95 -7.01 -7.25
N VAL A 113 -9.62 -5.93 -6.53
CA VAL A 113 -8.23 -5.51 -6.29
C VAL A 113 -7.47 -6.60 -5.52
N CYS A 114 -8.07 -7.17 -4.47
CA CYS A 114 -7.46 -8.26 -3.71
C CYS A 114 -7.16 -9.48 -4.60
N ILE A 115 -8.10 -9.87 -5.48
CA ILE A 115 -7.90 -10.97 -6.44
C ILE A 115 -6.76 -10.64 -7.41
N GLY A 116 -6.75 -9.43 -7.99
CA GLY A 116 -5.69 -8.99 -8.90
C GLY A 116 -4.31 -9.06 -8.26
N VAL A 117 -4.19 -8.60 -7.02
CA VAL A 117 -2.93 -8.65 -6.26
C VAL A 117 -2.52 -10.09 -5.93
N MET A 118 -3.45 -10.98 -5.57
CA MET A 118 -3.14 -12.40 -5.37
C MET A 118 -2.58 -13.05 -6.64
N LEU A 119 -3.10 -12.70 -7.82
CA LEU A 119 -2.58 -13.20 -9.09
C LEU A 119 -1.15 -12.71 -9.36
N ILE A 120 -0.86 -11.44 -9.07
CA ILE A 120 0.49 -10.85 -9.22
C ILE A 120 1.49 -11.55 -8.30
N THR A 121 1.15 -11.76 -7.03
CA THR A 121 2.06 -12.43 -6.09
C THR A 121 2.33 -13.89 -6.48
N LYS A 122 1.33 -14.59 -7.03
CA LYS A 122 1.52 -15.95 -7.55
C LYS A 122 2.41 -15.98 -8.80
N SER A 123 2.29 -15.02 -9.72
CA SER A 123 3.13 -15.00 -10.92
C SER A 123 4.60 -14.69 -10.60
N SER A 124 4.89 -13.77 -9.68
CA SER A 124 6.27 -13.45 -9.27
C SER A 124 7.02 -14.62 -8.60
N THR A 125 6.30 -15.61 -8.06
CA THR A 125 6.92 -16.79 -7.43
C THR A 125 7.39 -17.82 -8.48
N SER A 126 6.78 -17.84 -9.68
CA SER A 126 7.14 -18.77 -10.76
C SER A 126 8.46 -18.46 -11.47
N ASP A 127 8.99 -17.24 -11.37
CA ASP A 127 10.24 -16.85 -12.04
C ASP A 127 11.52 -17.34 -11.32
N LYS A 128 11.39 -17.92 -10.12
CA LYS A 128 12.53 -18.58 -9.44
C LYS A 128 12.66 -20.04 -9.89
N LYS A 129 12.88 -20.29 -11.19
CA LYS A 129 13.33 -21.63 -11.65
C LYS A 129 14.81 -21.78 -11.25
N PRO A 130 15.23 -22.87 -10.57
CA PRO A 130 16.55 -22.95 -9.96
C PRO A 130 17.65 -22.96 -11.02
N ALA A 131 18.65 -22.10 -10.85
CA ALA A 131 19.95 -22.17 -11.51
C ALA A 131 20.77 -23.41 -11.06
N THR A 132 20.10 -24.51 -10.72
CA THR A 132 20.68 -25.82 -10.40
C THR A 132 20.75 -26.70 -11.65
N GLU A 133 20.00 -26.39 -12.71
CA GLU A 133 20.00 -27.14 -13.97
C GLU A 133 21.23 -26.82 -14.86
N LEU A 134 21.91 -25.68 -14.62
CA LEU A 134 23.09 -25.24 -15.39
C LEU A 134 24.44 -25.69 -14.78
N ALA A 135 24.42 -26.38 -13.64
CA ALA A 135 25.62 -26.90 -12.97
C ALA A 135 25.86 -28.41 -13.22
N GLN A 136 25.06 -29.04 -14.08
CA GLN A 136 25.36 -30.40 -14.55
C GLN A 136 26.65 -30.33 -15.38
N PRO A 137 27.74 -31.02 -14.99
CA PRO A 137 28.93 -31.08 -15.81
C PRO A 137 28.52 -31.67 -17.15
N ILE A 138 28.85 -30.98 -18.25
CA ILE A 138 28.74 -31.52 -19.61
C ILE A 138 29.40 -32.91 -19.58
N PRO A 139 28.70 -34.01 -19.88
CA PRO A 139 29.35 -35.31 -20.05
C PRO A 139 30.37 -35.15 -21.16
N ILE A 140 31.65 -35.16 -20.81
CA ILE A 140 32.72 -35.17 -21.79
C ILE A 140 32.69 -36.56 -22.38
N GLU A 141 31.99 -36.71 -23.49
CA GLU A 141 32.00 -37.91 -24.31
C GLU A 141 33.45 -38.14 -24.73
N SER A 142 34.09 -39.08 -24.03
CA SER A 142 35.46 -39.48 -24.28
C SER A 142 35.52 -40.10 -25.67
N ARG A 143 35.93 -39.30 -26.65
CA ARG A 143 36.34 -39.76 -27.97
C ARG A 143 37.67 -40.52 -27.85
N THR A 144 37.64 -41.69 -27.21
CA THR A 144 38.56 -42.80 -27.46
C THR A 144 38.13 -43.38 -28.81
N GLY A 145 38.87 -43.21 -29.90
CA GLY A 145 40.20 -43.75 -30.08
C GLY A 145 40.04 -44.96 -30.99
N ASP A 146 39.66 -44.72 -32.24
CA ASP A 146 39.63 -45.73 -33.30
C ASP A 146 40.95 -45.59 -34.09
N THR A 147 41.93 -46.38 -33.67
CA THR A 147 43.16 -46.74 -34.40
C THR A 147 43.50 -48.17 -34.04
#